data_AF-A0A0B1TJT6-F1
#
_entry.id   AF-A0A0B1TJT6-F1
#
_cell.length_a   1.000
_cell.length_b   1.000
_cell.length_c   1.000
_cell.angle_alpha   90.00
_cell.angle_beta   90.00
_cell.angle_gamma   90.00
#
_symmetry.space_group_name_H-M   'P 1'
#
loop_
_entity.id
_entity.type
_entity.pdbx_description
1 polymer ?
#
loop_
_entity_poly.entity_id
_entity_poly.type
_entity_poly.pdbx_seq_one_letter_code
_entity_poly.pdbx_strand_id
1 'polypeptide(L)'
;MGLNRDDCASLKLRGDGRTIVCAMLLSADPPTIEDDTGTTVLSSLPTDALAEAGDTCLFLFDCSVQPPKCLRVTAIPHDLLPVMKYQLVKFREYEAKSF
;
A
#
# COMPACT_ATOMS: atom_id res chain seq x y z
N MET A 1 -16.31 6.49 7.68
CA MET A 1 -15.53 5.40 7.05
C MET A 1 -14.05 5.72 7.26
N GLY A 2 -13.34 4.83 7.95
CA GLY A 2 -11.93 5.03 8.30
C GLY A 2 -10.99 4.76 7.13
N LEU A 3 -9.75 5.21 7.27
CA LEU A 3 -8.66 4.87 6.35
C LEU A 3 -8.11 3.49 6.74
N ASN A 4 -8.19 2.52 5.83
CA ASN A 4 -7.68 1.18 6.08
C ASN A 4 -6.16 1.11 5.96
N ARG A 5 -5.59 0.00 6.45
CA ARG A 5 -4.20 -0.38 6.24
C ARG A 5 -4.14 -1.82 5.77
N ASP A 6 -3.38 -2.05 4.70
CA ASP A 6 -3.20 -3.36 4.09
C ASP A 6 -1.73 -3.63 3.79
N ASP A 7 -1.46 -4.90 3.51
CA ASP A 7 -0.30 -5.36 2.77
C ASP A 7 -0.70 -5.77 1.34
N CYS A 8 0.27 -6.17 0.53
CA CYS A 8 0.05 -6.60 -0.85
C CYS A 8 -0.91 -7.77 -0.95
N ALA A 9 -0.92 -8.68 0.02
CA ALA A 9 -1.87 -9.79 0.06
C ALA A 9 -3.31 -9.31 0.32
N SER A 10 -3.54 -8.48 1.34
CA SER A 10 -4.90 -8.04 1.69
C SER A 10 -5.44 -6.95 0.76
N LEU A 11 -4.59 -6.16 0.10
CA LEU A 11 -4.98 -5.19 -0.93
C LEU A 11 -5.78 -5.84 -2.06
N LYS A 12 -5.35 -7.03 -2.52
CA LYS A 12 -6.00 -7.77 -3.62
C LYS A 12 -7.42 -8.21 -3.29
N LEU A 13 -7.74 -8.34 -2.01
CA LEU A 13 -9.04 -8.80 -1.52
C LEU A 13 -9.97 -7.64 -1.16
N ARG A 14 -9.46 -6.41 -1.12
CA ARG A 14 -10.25 -5.24 -0.69
C ARG A 14 -11.22 -4.82 -1.79
N GLY A 15 -12.50 -4.87 -1.48
CA GLY A 15 -13.58 -4.54 -2.41
C GLY A 15 -13.99 -3.06 -2.43
N ASP A 16 -13.67 -2.28 -1.39
CA ASP A 16 -14.12 -0.90 -1.27
C ASP A 16 -13.23 -0.03 -0.34
N GLY A 17 -13.57 1.25 -0.27
CA GLY A 17 -12.92 2.22 0.62
C GLY A 17 -11.53 2.64 0.17
N ARG A 18 -10.77 3.21 1.10
CA ARG A 18 -9.39 3.64 0.89
C ARG A 18 -8.45 2.89 1.81
N THR A 19 -7.24 2.61 1.33
CA THR A 19 -6.22 1.93 2.12
C THR A 19 -4.83 2.49 1.87
N ILE A 20 -3.98 2.41 2.90
CA ILE A 20 -2.53 2.64 2.78
C ILE A 20 -1.81 1.29 2.79
N VAL A 21 -0.89 1.12 1.85
CA VAL A 21 0.06 0.01 1.79
C VAL A 21 1.48 0.55 1.88
N CYS A 22 2.31 -0.04 2.75
CA CYS A 22 3.74 0.25 2.82
C CYS A 22 4.50 -0.85 2.08
N ALA A 23 5.12 -0.51 0.96
CA ALA A 23 5.80 -1.48 0.09
C ALA A 23 6.99 -0.83 -0.61
N MET A 24 7.89 -1.65 -1.15
CA MET A 24 8.96 -1.21 -2.04
C MET A 24 8.44 -1.14 -3.47
N LEU A 25 8.78 -0.07 -4.21
CA LEU A 25 8.53 0.00 -5.65
C LEU A 25 9.58 -0.86 -6.37
N LEU A 26 9.17 -1.92 -7.07
CA LEU A 26 10.08 -2.80 -7.82
C LEU A 26 10.32 -2.32 -9.26
N SER A 27 9.26 -1.87 -9.93
CA SER A 27 9.30 -1.34 -11.28
C SER A 27 8.29 -0.23 -11.42
N ALA A 28 8.57 0.77 -12.26
CA ALA A 28 7.62 1.81 -12.64
C ALA A 28 6.86 1.47 -13.94
N ASP A 29 7.31 0.47 -14.71
CA ASP A 29 6.67 0.05 -15.96
C ASP A 29 6.84 -1.47 -16.22
N PRO A 30 5.79 -2.29 -16.06
CA PRO A 30 4.53 -1.94 -15.40
C PRO A 30 4.78 -1.67 -13.91
N PRO A 31 4.03 -0.73 -13.28
CA PRO A 31 4.21 -0.44 -11.87
C PRO A 31 4.02 -1.67 -11.00
N THR A 32 5.03 -2.02 -10.21
CA THR A 32 4.99 -3.23 -9.37
C THR A 32 5.51 -2.89 -7.99
N ILE A 33 4.77 -3.28 -6.95
CA ILE A 33 5.17 -3.08 -5.56
C ILE A 33 5.34 -4.43 -4.84
N GLU A 34 6.17 -4.46 -3.81
CA GLU A 34 6.46 -5.65 -3.00
C GLU A 34 6.51 -5.33 -1.50
N ASP A 35 5.92 -6.20 -0.70
CA ASP A 35 6.18 -6.31 0.73
C ASP A 35 6.38 -7.77 1.14
N ASP A 36 6.51 -8.03 2.44
CA ASP A 36 6.74 -9.38 2.99
C ASP A 36 5.64 -10.39 2.64
N THR A 37 4.46 -9.94 2.20
CA THR A 37 3.32 -10.79 1.83
C THR A 37 3.22 -11.08 0.33
N GLY A 38 4.09 -10.45 -0.47
CA GLY A 38 4.26 -10.71 -1.88
C GLY A 38 4.17 -9.44 -2.74
N THR A 39 3.91 -9.65 -4.03
CA THR A 39 3.95 -8.58 -5.05
C THR A 39 2.57 -8.21 -5.56
N THR A 40 2.40 -6.95 -5.94
CA THR A 40 1.18 -6.43 -6.57
C THR A 40 1.57 -5.57 -7.78
N VAL A 41 1.05 -5.92 -8.95
CA VAL A 41 1.14 -5.09 -10.16
C VAL A 41 0.00 -4.08 -10.15
N LEU A 42 0.32 -2.80 -10.30
CA LEU A 42 -0.65 -1.71 -10.33
C LEU A 42 -0.98 -1.35 -11.79
N SER A 43 -2.16 -0.77 -12.00
CA SER A 43 -2.57 -0.27 -13.32
C SER A 43 -1.76 0.96 -13.75
N SER A 44 -1.48 1.86 -12.82
CA SER A 44 -0.66 3.05 -13.04
C SER A 44 -0.15 3.65 -11.72
N LEU A 45 0.91 4.44 -11.81
CA LEU A 45 1.31 5.38 -10.76
C LEU A 45 0.68 6.77 -11.03
N PRO A 46 0.48 7.59 -9.99
CA PRO A 46 0.14 9.00 -10.17
C PRO A 46 1.19 9.71 -11.02
N THR A 47 0.77 10.65 -11.87
CA THR A 47 1.66 11.40 -12.78
C THR A 47 2.79 12.12 -12.06
N ASP A 48 2.54 12.58 -10.83
CA ASP A 48 3.49 13.34 -10.01
C ASP A 48 4.23 12.45 -8.99
N ALA A 49 4.24 11.13 -9.19
CA ALA A 49 4.96 10.21 -8.30
C ALA A 49 6.48 10.38 -8.46
N LEU A 50 7.13 10.92 -7.42
CA LEU A 50 8.59 11.06 -7.33
C LEU A 50 9.28 9.80 -6.76
N ALA A 51 8.70 8.62 -6.95
CA ALA A 51 9.24 7.36 -6.41
C ALA A 51 10.00 6.60 -7.49
N GLU A 52 11.18 6.09 -7.15
CA GLU A 52 12.03 5.29 -8.02
C GLU A 52 12.01 3.81 -7.63
N ALA A 53 12.41 2.94 -8.56
CA ALA A 53 12.55 1.53 -8.25
C ALA A 53 13.62 1.34 -7.15
N GLY A 54 13.27 0.59 -6.11
CA GLY A 54 14.04 0.43 -4.87
C GLY A 54 13.54 1.28 -3.71
N ASP A 55 12.70 2.29 -3.95
CA ASP A 55 12.19 3.14 -2.88
C ASP A 55 11.15 2.42 -2.03
N THR A 56 11.29 2.54 -0.71
CA THR A 56 10.22 2.21 0.23
C THR A 56 9.21 3.35 0.24
N CYS A 57 7.94 3.03 -0.02
CA CYS A 57 6.89 4.01 -0.24
C CYS A 57 5.61 3.68 0.54
N LEU A 58 4.86 4.73 0.87
CA LEU A 58 3.45 4.63 1.24
C LEU A 58 2.58 4.88 0.02
N PHE A 59 1.79 3.89 -0.35
CA PHE A 59 0.83 3.93 -1.44
C PHE A 59 -0.58 4.09 -0.88
N LEU A 60 -1.26 5.17 -1.27
CA LEU A 60 -2.68 5.36 -0.97
C LEU A 60 -3.51 4.84 -2.16
N PHE A 61 -4.38 3.88 -1.90
CA PHE A 61 -5.29 3.31 -2.90
C PHE A 61 -6.74 3.72 -2.66
N ASP A 62 -7.45 3.90 -3.78
CA ASP A 62 -8.91 3.83 -3.84
C ASP A 62 -9.31 2.44 -4.34
N CYS A 63 -9.99 1.68 -3.50
CA CYS A 63 -10.42 0.31 -3.78
C CYS A 63 -11.87 0.24 -4.27
N SER A 64 -12.55 1.38 -4.49
CA SER A 64 -13.90 1.41 -5.07
C SER A 64 -13.95 0.97 -6.55
N VAL A 65 -12.78 0.85 -7.19
CA VAL A 65 -12.58 0.36 -8.56
C VAL A 65 -11.58 -0.79 -8.56
N GLN A 66 -11.70 -1.69 -9.53
CA GLN A 66 -10.79 -2.84 -9.67
C GLN A 66 -10.11 -2.84 -11.05
N PRO A 67 -8.77 -2.95 -11.12
CA PRO A 67 -7.81 -3.00 -10.00
C PRO A 67 -7.77 -1.69 -9.19
N PRO A 68 -7.34 -1.71 -7.90
CA PRO A 68 -7.32 -0.52 -7.06
C PRO A 68 -6.51 0.61 -7.68
N LYS A 69 -7.05 1.83 -7.63
CA LYS A 69 -6.40 3.00 -8.21
C LYS A 69 -5.42 3.61 -7.22
N CYS A 70 -4.14 3.70 -7.58
CA CYS A 70 -3.16 4.42 -6.78
C CYS A 70 -3.44 5.93 -6.88
N LEU A 71 -3.76 6.55 -5.75
CA LEU A 71 -4.06 7.99 -5.66
C LEU A 71 -2.82 8.81 -5.32
N ARG A 72 -1.93 8.26 -4.49
CA ARG A 72 -0.75 8.96 -4.01
C ARG A 72 0.35 7.98 -3.68
N VAL A 73 1.57 8.38 -3.97
CA VAL A 73 2.80 7.70 -3.56
C VAL A 73 3.61 8.67 -2.72
N THR A 74 4.21 8.20 -1.63
CA THR A 74 5.09 8.99 -0.80
C THR A 74 6.29 8.14 -0.42
N ALA A 75 7.45 8.45 -0.99
CA ALA A 75 8.71 7.83 -0.58
C ALA A 75 8.98 8.15 0.89
N ILE A 76 9.44 7.15 1.62
CA ILE A 76 9.78 7.25 3.04
C ILE A 76 11.20 6.70 3.27
N PRO A 77 11.93 7.20 4.28
CA PRO A 77 13.16 6.56 4.71
C PRO A 77 12.92 5.09 5.04
N HIS A 78 13.80 4.21 4.54
CA HIS A 78 13.70 2.77 4.78
C HIS A 78 13.65 2.41 6.27
N ASP A 79 14.31 3.20 7.13
CA ASP A 79 14.31 3.04 8.59
C ASP A 79 12.91 3.15 9.22
N LEU A 80 11.92 3.71 8.51
CA LEU A 80 10.52 3.75 8.96
C LEU A 80 9.74 2.48 8.64
N LEU A 81 10.28 1.55 7.84
CA LEU A 81 9.59 0.32 7.47
C LEU A 81 9.12 -0.50 8.69
N PRO A 82 9.94 -0.71 9.76
CA PRO A 82 9.49 -1.41 10.96
C PRO A 82 8.32 -0.69 11.66
N VAL A 83 8.31 0.64 11.64
CA VAL A 83 7.21 1.44 12.20
C VAL A 83 5.93 1.22 11.41
N MET A 84 6.01 1.20 10.08
CA MET A 84 4.84 0.95 9.21
C MET A 84 4.28 -0.46 9.40
N LYS A 85 5.16 -1.48 9.51
CA LYS A 85 4.78 -2.85 9.84
C LYS A 85 4.07 -2.93 11.20
N TYR A 86 4.62 -2.28 12.22
CA TYR A 86 3.99 -2.22 13.55
C TYR A 86 2.61 -1.55 13.50
N GLN A 87 2.45 -0.47 12.74
CA GLN A 87 1.16 0.20 12.58
C GLN A 87 0.12 -0.68 11.88
N LEU A 88 0.52 -1.48 10.88
CA LEU A 88 -0.37 -2.46 10.24
C LEU A 88 -0.83 -3.53 11.24
N VAL A 89 0.08 -4.07 12.05
CA VAL A 89 -0.27 -5.04 13.11
C VAL A 89 -1.25 -4.42 14.11
N LYS A 90 -0.99 -3.20 14.59
CA LYS A 90 -1.90 -2.51 15.53
C LYS A 90 -3.26 -2.21 14.93
N PHE A 91 -3.33 -1.87 13.65
CA PHE A 91 -4.60 -1.71 12.95
C PHE A 91 -5.39 -3.01 12.91
N ARG A 92 -4.74 -4.13 12.57
CA ARG A 92 -5.39 -5.46 12.56
C ARG A 92 -5.89 -5.88 13.95
N GLU A 93 -5.10 -5.66 14.99
CA GLU A 93 -5.51 -5.92 16.38
C GLU A 93 -6.73 -5.09 16.79
N TYR A 94 -6.80 -3.83 16.34
CA TYR A 94 -7.92 -2.93 16.64
C TYR A 94 -9.20 -3.37 15.90
N GLU A 95 -9.11 -3.69 14.62
CA GLU A 95 -10.24 -4.18 13.83
C GLU A 95 -10.78 -5.49 14.42
N ALA A 96 -9.90 -6.44 14.78
CA ALA A 96 -10.31 -7.72 15.36
C ALA A 96 -11.03 -7.59 16.72
N LYS A 97 -10.80 -6.51 17.49
CA LYS A 97 -11.49 -6.24 18.76
C LYS A 97 -12.80 -5.48 18.59
N SER A 98 -13.03 -4.93 17.41
CA SER A 98 -14.21 -4.11 17.09
C SER A 98 -15.39 -4.93 16.56
N PHE A 99 -15.20 -6.25 16.41
CA PHE A 99 -16.21 -7.26 16.07
C PHE A 99 -16.39 -8.23 17.25
#